data_AF-A0A5C6V3E9-F1
#
_entry.id   AF-A0A5C6V3E9-F1
#
_cell.length_a   1.000
_cell.length_b   1.000
_cell.length_c   1.000
_cell.angle_alpha   90.00
_cell.angle_beta   90.00
_cell.angle_gamma   90.00
#
_symmetry.space_group_name_H-M   'P 1'
#
loop_
_entity.id
_entity.type
_entity.pdbx_description
1 polymer ?
#
loop_
_entity_poly.entity_id
_entity_poly.type
_entity_poly.pdbx_seq_one_letter_code
_entity_poly.pdbx_strand_id
1 'polypeptide(L)'
;MSNELQTQHFGITVMASTNNSADVKASDDEREVDALALFREEIITYGFQVFVFALTAVFICGFFQNNQALLAHMSDRINDLSMKELGFSLLAIIVAAGSIVLLWYLTGWEWLATIMGKIVGEVPRTLYFFGSSVGGLLIAASVGSISDGRIRFGSGGLLYASMFLGGFFVIGYLFRLSTIERTR
;
A
#
# COMPACT_ATOMS: atom_id res chain seq x y z
N MET A 1 -40.03 51.54 -52.04
CA MET A 1 -39.55 50.88 -50.80
C MET A 1 -38.35 50.04 -51.20
N SER A 2 -37.17 50.64 -51.06
CA SER A 2 -35.86 50.04 -51.24
C SER A 2 -35.32 49.55 -49.89
N ASN A 3 -34.26 48.74 -49.95
CA ASN A 3 -33.43 48.18 -48.88
C ASN A 3 -33.84 46.76 -48.48
N GLU A 4 -32.95 45.77 -48.35
CA GLU A 4 -31.51 45.69 -48.54
C GLU A 4 -31.15 44.20 -48.62
N LEU A 5 -30.15 43.88 -49.44
CA LEU A 5 -29.46 42.59 -49.42
C LEU A 5 -28.84 42.36 -48.04
N GLN A 6 -29.08 41.19 -47.45
CA GLN A 6 -28.15 40.62 -46.47
C GLN A 6 -27.93 39.15 -46.77
N THR A 7 -26.90 38.94 -47.59
CA THR A 7 -26.01 37.78 -47.58
C THR A 7 -25.75 37.27 -46.16
N GLN A 8 -26.40 36.16 -45.78
CA GLN A 8 -25.96 35.37 -44.64
C GLN A 8 -24.65 34.69 -45.02
N HIS A 9 -23.56 35.30 -44.54
CA HIS A 9 -22.24 34.73 -44.58
C HIS A 9 -22.23 33.37 -43.89
N PHE A 10 -21.76 32.39 -44.65
CA PHE A 10 -21.33 31.08 -44.22
C PHE A 10 -20.18 31.23 -43.20
N GLY A 11 -20.53 31.44 -41.95
CA GLY A 11 -19.60 31.34 -40.82
C GLY A 11 -19.50 29.89 -40.39
N ILE A 12 -18.62 29.13 -41.03
CA ILE A 12 -18.12 27.89 -40.40
C ILE A 12 -17.30 28.35 -39.19
N THR A 13 -17.92 28.37 -38.02
CA THR A 13 -17.20 28.46 -36.75
C THR A 13 -16.44 27.16 -36.56
N VAL A 14 -15.22 27.12 -37.08
CA VAL A 14 -14.19 26.16 -36.69
C VAL A 14 -13.76 26.53 -35.27
N MET A 15 -14.52 26.09 -34.27
CA MET A 15 -14.09 26.08 -32.87
C MET A 15 -14.54 24.78 -32.21
N ALA A 16 -13.89 23.68 -32.58
CA ALA A 16 -14.02 22.42 -31.84
C ALA A 16 -12.81 21.52 -32.13
N SER A 17 -11.61 21.92 -31.70
CA SER A 17 -10.48 20.96 -31.67
C SER A 17 -9.28 21.34 -30.78
N THR A 18 -9.32 22.43 -30.01
CA THR A 18 -8.19 22.81 -29.15
C THR A 18 -8.46 22.67 -27.65
N ASN A 19 -9.73 22.51 -27.24
CA ASN A 19 -10.08 22.42 -25.82
C ASN A 19 -9.83 21.02 -25.23
N ASN A 20 -9.85 19.97 -26.05
CA ASN A 20 -9.73 18.60 -25.55
C ASN A 20 -8.29 18.27 -25.10
N SER A 21 -7.28 18.80 -25.78
CA SER A 21 -5.87 18.48 -25.47
C SER A 21 -5.35 19.21 -24.22
N ALA A 22 -5.87 20.40 -23.92
CA ALA A 22 -5.51 21.15 -22.72
C ALA A 22 -6.20 20.58 -21.47
N ASP A 23 -7.46 20.17 -21.60
CA ASP A 23 -8.27 19.61 -20.51
C ASP A 23 -7.81 18.19 -20.14
N VAL A 24 -7.49 17.34 -21.14
CA VAL A 24 -6.88 16.02 -20.90
C VAL A 24 -5.52 16.16 -20.21
N LYS A 25 -4.68 17.10 -20.65
CA LYS A 25 -3.35 17.31 -20.07
C LYS A 25 -3.39 17.87 -18.65
N ALA A 26 -4.34 18.77 -18.37
CA ALA A 26 -4.59 19.24 -17.00
C ALA A 26 -5.10 18.12 -16.09
N SER A 27 -5.98 17.25 -16.59
CA SER A 27 -6.48 16.10 -15.83
C SER A 27 -5.42 15.03 -15.57
N ASP A 28 -4.44 14.87 -16.48
CA ASP A 28 -3.32 13.94 -16.30
C ASP A 28 -2.27 14.50 -15.33
N ASP A 29 -1.96 15.80 -15.39
CA ASP A 29 -1.06 16.45 -14.44
C ASP A 29 -1.61 16.38 -12.99
N GLU A 30 -2.92 16.60 -12.81
CA GLU A 30 -3.55 16.54 -11.49
C GLU A 30 -3.58 15.10 -10.93
N ARG A 31 -3.77 14.09 -11.79
CA ARG A 31 -3.65 12.66 -11.41
C ARG A 31 -2.23 12.26 -11.02
N GLU A 32 -1.22 12.75 -11.74
CA GLU A 32 0.17 12.44 -11.44
C GLU A 32 0.60 13.04 -10.09
N VAL A 33 0.18 14.29 -9.81
CA VAL A 33 0.46 14.94 -8.53
C VAL A 33 -0.21 14.20 -7.36
N ASP A 34 -1.44 13.74 -7.51
CA ASP A 34 -2.15 12.94 -6.49
C ASP A 34 -1.46 11.59 -6.24
N ALA A 35 -1.06 10.89 -7.31
CA ALA A 35 -0.39 9.59 -7.21
C ALA A 35 0.99 9.70 -6.54
N LEU A 36 1.75 10.75 -6.85
CA LEU A 36 3.05 11.05 -6.24
C LEU A 36 2.91 11.43 -4.76
N ALA A 37 1.89 12.21 -4.40
CA ALA A 37 1.60 12.54 -3.01
C ALA A 37 1.26 11.29 -2.20
N LEU A 38 0.39 10.42 -2.74
CA LEU A 38 0.05 9.13 -2.14
C LEU A 38 1.28 8.23 -1.97
N PHE A 39 2.08 8.08 -3.03
CA PHE A 39 3.31 7.27 -2.97
C PHE A 39 4.25 7.74 -1.86
N ARG A 40 4.44 9.06 -1.75
CA ARG A 40 5.30 9.66 -0.73
C ARG A 40 4.77 9.41 0.69
N GLU A 41 3.47 9.54 0.90
CA GLU A 41 2.87 9.26 2.21
C GLU A 41 3.03 7.78 2.61
N GLU A 42 2.74 6.88 1.68
CA GLU A 42 2.79 5.43 1.90
C GLU A 42 4.22 4.95 2.16
N ILE A 43 5.22 5.43 1.40
CA ILE A 43 6.62 5.02 1.59
C ILE A 43 7.19 5.52 2.92
N ILE A 44 6.83 6.74 3.35
CA ILE A 44 7.27 7.29 4.64
C ILE A 44 6.63 6.50 5.78
N THR A 45 5.33 6.25 5.70
CA THR A 45 4.57 5.50 6.72
C THR A 45 5.11 4.08 6.86
N TYR A 46 5.27 3.37 5.75
CA TYR A 46 5.82 2.02 5.74
C TYR A 46 7.26 1.98 6.24
N GLY A 47 8.11 2.92 5.80
CA GLY A 47 9.48 3.04 6.28
C GLY A 47 9.57 3.24 7.79
N PHE A 48 8.70 4.07 8.36
CA PHE A 48 8.64 4.27 9.81
C PHE A 48 8.21 3.01 10.57
N GLN A 49 7.24 2.26 10.05
CA GLN A 49 6.84 0.98 10.63
C GLN A 49 8.00 -0.02 10.65
N VAL A 50 8.73 -0.16 9.53
CA VAL A 50 9.91 -1.03 9.43
C VAL A 50 10.95 -0.65 10.48
N PHE A 51 11.21 0.64 10.63
CA PHE A 51 12.17 1.17 11.59
C PHE A 51 11.77 0.86 13.04
N VAL A 52 10.51 1.10 13.42
CA VAL A 52 10.00 0.80 14.77
C VAL A 52 10.10 -0.69 15.09
N PHE A 53 9.78 -1.56 14.13
CA PHE A 53 9.89 -3.01 14.32
C PHE A 53 11.33 -3.48 14.44
N ALA A 54 12.24 -2.94 13.61
CA ALA A 54 13.66 -3.22 13.71
C ALA A 54 14.21 -2.81 15.09
N LEU A 55 13.90 -1.60 15.57
CA LEU A 55 14.33 -1.14 16.89
C LEU A 55 13.76 -2.01 18.02
N THR A 56 12.49 -2.37 17.92
CA THR A 56 11.83 -3.25 18.91
C THR A 56 12.56 -4.59 19.00
N ALA A 57 12.90 -5.20 17.87
CA ALA A 57 13.67 -6.45 17.81
C ALA A 57 15.07 -6.28 18.44
N VAL A 58 15.75 -5.16 18.18
CA VAL A 58 17.07 -4.85 18.78
C VAL A 58 16.97 -4.70 20.30
N PHE A 59 15.92 -4.04 20.81
CA PHE A 59 15.71 -3.88 22.25
C PHE A 59 15.39 -5.20 22.96
N ILE A 60 14.54 -6.05 22.36
CA ILE A 60 14.24 -7.39 22.89
C ILE A 60 15.51 -8.23 23.03
N CYS A 61 16.46 -8.05 22.10
CA CYS A 61 17.70 -8.82 22.08
C CYS A 61 18.84 -8.18 22.89
N GLY A 62 18.56 -7.12 23.66
CA GLY A 62 19.54 -6.43 24.49
C GLY A 62 20.70 -5.85 23.68
N PHE A 63 20.43 -5.13 22.58
CA PHE A 63 21.45 -4.56 21.70
C PHE A 63 22.43 -5.61 21.13
N PHE A 64 21.90 -6.73 20.64
CA PHE A 64 22.68 -7.83 20.05
C PHE A 64 23.59 -8.59 21.03
N GLN A 65 23.44 -8.37 22.34
CA GLN A 65 24.19 -9.14 23.35
C GLN A 65 23.71 -10.59 23.47
N ASN A 66 22.47 -10.88 23.04
CA ASN A 66 21.89 -12.22 23.10
C ASN A 66 21.34 -12.67 21.73
N ASN A 67 22.22 -13.17 20.87
CA ASN A 67 21.83 -13.67 19.55
C ASN A 67 20.93 -14.92 19.59
N GLN A 68 20.93 -15.66 20.71
CA GLN A 68 19.97 -16.75 20.90
C GLN A 68 18.55 -16.22 21.11
N ALA A 69 18.38 -15.10 21.84
CA ALA A 69 17.08 -14.45 21.97
C ALA A 69 16.56 -13.93 20.62
N LEU A 70 17.45 -13.41 19.76
CA LEU A 70 17.10 -12.95 18.41
C LEU A 70 16.67 -14.09 17.49
N LEU A 71 17.40 -15.21 17.52
CA LEU A 71 17.05 -16.41 16.75
C LEU A 71 15.78 -17.08 17.26
N ALA A 72 15.55 -17.12 18.57
CA ALA A 72 14.31 -17.60 19.17
C ALA A 72 13.12 -16.71 18.78
N HIS A 73 13.28 -15.38 18.87
CA HIS A 73 12.25 -14.43 18.49
C HIS A 73 11.92 -14.50 16.99
N MET A 74 12.93 -14.72 16.15
CA MET A 74 12.76 -15.03 14.73
C MET A 74 12.03 -16.33 14.48
N SER A 75 12.42 -17.41 15.15
CA SER A 75 11.79 -18.72 15.01
C SER A 75 10.31 -18.65 15.37
N ASP A 76 9.96 -18.01 16.49
CA ASP A 76 8.56 -17.89 16.93
C ASP A 76 7.73 -17.05 15.96
N ARG A 77 8.29 -15.93 15.46
CA ARG A 77 7.59 -15.06 14.51
C ARG A 77 7.49 -15.67 13.11
N ILE A 78 8.56 -16.20 12.56
CA ILE A 78 8.59 -16.71 11.17
C ILE A 78 7.88 -18.07 11.09
N ASN A 79 8.08 -18.96 12.07
CA ASN A 79 7.77 -20.37 11.91
C ASN A 79 6.39 -20.76 12.47
N ASP A 80 5.88 -20.10 13.52
CA ASP A 80 4.67 -20.60 14.18
C ASP A 80 3.50 -19.62 14.31
N LEU A 81 3.72 -18.32 14.56
CA LEU A 81 2.60 -17.40 14.79
C LEU A 81 2.40 -16.37 13.67
N SER A 82 3.43 -15.68 13.16
CA SER A 82 3.18 -14.49 12.33
C SER A 82 2.60 -14.81 10.94
N MET A 83 3.07 -15.86 10.27
CA MET A 83 2.57 -16.23 8.94
C MET A 83 1.16 -16.84 8.99
N LYS A 84 0.86 -17.65 10.02
CA LYS A 84 -0.50 -18.14 10.25
C LYS A 84 -1.44 -17.00 10.65
N GLU A 85 -1.00 -16.09 11.52
CA GLU A 85 -1.76 -14.88 11.89
C GLU A 85 -2.01 -13.96 10.70
N LEU A 86 -1.06 -13.81 9.77
CA LEU A 86 -1.28 -13.11 8.50
C LEU A 86 -2.37 -13.82 7.68
N GLY A 87 -2.22 -15.13 7.48
CA GLY A 87 -3.18 -15.91 6.70
C GLY A 87 -4.58 -15.82 7.30
N PHE A 88 -4.69 -15.93 8.63
CA PHE A 88 -5.97 -15.80 9.34
C PHE A 88 -6.51 -14.37 9.35
N SER A 89 -5.67 -13.33 9.44
CA SER A 89 -6.14 -11.94 9.39
C SER A 89 -6.60 -11.55 7.98
N LEU A 90 -5.87 -11.94 6.93
CA LEU A 90 -6.33 -11.77 5.55
C LEU A 90 -7.60 -12.56 5.27
N LEU A 91 -7.68 -13.81 5.74
CA LEU A 91 -8.88 -14.63 5.61
C LEU A 91 -10.06 -14.02 6.38
N ALA A 92 -9.83 -13.50 7.58
CA ALA A 92 -10.85 -12.83 8.37
C ALA A 92 -11.35 -11.56 7.68
N ILE A 93 -10.47 -10.76 7.07
CA ILE A 93 -10.86 -9.59 6.28
C ILE A 93 -11.67 -10.00 5.06
N ILE A 94 -11.27 -11.05 4.33
CA ILE A 94 -12.02 -11.58 3.18
C ILE A 94 -13.39 -12.09 3.60
N VAL A 95 -13.47 -12.85 4.68
CA VAL A 95 -14.72 -13.40 5.22
C VAL A 95 -15.63 -12.28 5.73
N ALA A 96 -15.09 -11.28 6.44
CA ALA A 96 -15.85 -10.13 6.91
C ALA A 96 -16.37 -9.29 5.74
N ALA A 97 -15.53 -8.99 4.75
CA ALA A 97 -15.93 -8.27 3.54
C ALA A 97 -17.01 -9.05 2.77
N GLY A 98 -16.82 -10.36 2.57
CA GLY A 98 -17.79 -11.23 1.90
C GLY A 98 -19.12 -11.33 2.64
N SER A 99 -19.08 -11.39 3.97
CA SER A 99 -20.29 -11.41 4.81
C SER A 99 -21.08 -10.10 4.69
N ILE A 100 -20.39 -8.96 4.65
CA ILE A 100 -21.02 -7.64 4.50
C ILE A 100 -21.59 -7.47 3.08
N VAL A 101 -20.90 -7.96 2.05
CA VAL A 101 -21.44 -7.97 0.68
C VAL A 101 -22.72 -8.78 0.59
N LEU A 102 -22.73 -9.99 1.19
CA LEU A 102 -23.92 -10.84 1.23
C LEU A 102 -25.06 -10.14 1.97
N LEU A 103 -24.76 -9.49 3.10
CA LEU A 103 -25.74 -8.77 3.90
C LEU A 103 -26.28 -7.54 3.17
N TRP A 104 -25.44 -6.82 2.41
CA TRP A 104 -25.86 -5.71 1.56
C TRP A 104 -26.79 -6.17 0.44
N TYR A 105 -26.46 -7.29 -0.23
CA TYR A 105 -27.32 -7.86 -1.28
C TYR A 105 -28.71 -8.26 -0.75
N LEU A 106 -28.78 -8.74 0.50
CA LEU A 106 -30.04 -9.15 1.13
C LEU A 106 -30.87 -7.98 1.68
N THR A 107 -30.24 -6.88 2.10
CA THR A 107 -30.91 -5.79 2.82
C THR A 107 -31.04 -4.48 2.04
N GLY A 108 -30.20 -4.26 1.03
CA GLY A 108 -30.13 -3.01 0.26
C GLY A 108 -29.67 -1.79 1.05
N TRP A 109 -29.11 -1.98 2.25
CA TRP A 109 -28.76 -0.90 3.16
C TRP A 109 -27.48 -0.16 2.75
N GLU A 110 -27.59 1.12 2.35
CA GLU A 110 -26.46 1.93 1.89
C GLU A 110 -25.33 2.08 2.92
N TRP A 111 -25.63 2.06 4.23
CA TRP A 111 -24.60 2.16 5.26
C TRP A 111 -23.62 0.97 5.29
N LEU A 112 -24.01 -0.21 4.77
CA LEU A 112 -23.10 -1.36 4.63
C LEU A 112 -22.03 -1.11 3.56
N ALA A 113 -22.35 -0.38 2.49
CA ALA A 113 -21.38 -0.04 1.47
C ALA A 113 -20.26 0.85 2.04
N THR A 114 -20.62 1.79 2.92
CA THR A 114 -19.66 2.64 3.65
C THR A 114 -18.75 1.82 4.57
N ILE A 115 -19.29 0.81 5.25
CA ILE A 115 -18.48 -0.07 6.12
C ILE A 115 -17.55 -0.96 5.29
N MET A 116 -18.04 -1.47 4.16
CA MET A 116 -17.23 -2.28 3.25
C MET A 116 -16.02 -1.48 2.74
N GLY A 117 -16.23 -0.21 2.34
CA GLY A 117 -15.13 0.67 1.92
C GLY A 117 -14.06 0.85 3.00
N LYS A 118 -14.47 0.95 4.27
CA LYS A 118 -13.54 1.02 5.41
C LYS A 118 -12.74 -0.27 5.60
N ILE A 119 -13.41 -1.43 5.53
CA ILE A 119 -12.75 -2.73 5.72
C ILE A 119 -11.76 -3.03 4.59
N VAL A 120 -12.14 -2.76 3.34
CA VAL A 120 -11.24 -2.89 2.19
C VAL A 120 -10.07 -1.91 2.31
N GLY A 121 -10.31 -0.70 2.84
CA GLY A 121 -9.27 0.28 3.14
C GLY A 121 -8.25 -0.17 4.21
N GLU A 122 -8.58 -1.14 5.06
CA GLU A 122 -7.67 -1.70 6.08
C GLU A 122 -6.77 -2.82 5.54
N VAL A 123 -7.09 -3.41 4.38
CA VAL A 123 -6.27 -4.45 3.73
C VAL A 123 -4.81 -3.98 3.48
N PRO A 124 -4.56 -2.84 2.80
CA PRO A 124 -3.19 -2.38 2.57
C PRO A 124 -2.44 -2.06 3.87
N ARG A 125 -3.13 -1.52 4.87
CA ARG A 125 -2.55 -1.26 6.19
C ARG A 125 -2.11 -2.54 6.90
N THR A 126 -2.93 -3.59 6.80
CA THR A 126 -2.61 -4.91 7.36
C THR A 126 -1.41 -5.54 6.65
N LEU A 127 -1.33 -5.41 5.33
CA LEU A 127 -0.19 -5.86 4.53
C LEU A 127 1.10 -5.11 4.91
N TYR A 128 1.03 -3.78 5.07
CA TYR A 128 2.16 -2.98 5.51
C TYR A 128 2.62 -3.32 6.92
N PHE A 129 1.69 -3.48 7.86
CA PHE A 129 2.01 -3.87 9.23
C PHE A 129 2.76 -5.20 9.26
N PHE A 130 2.31 -6.18 8.48
CA PHE A 130 2.97 -7.47 8.42
C PHE A 130 4.33 -7.43 7.72
N GLY A 131 4.38 -6.81 6.53
CA GLY A 131 5.61 -6.67 5.76
C GLY A 131 6.70 -5.98 6.57
N SER A 132 6.34 -4.92 7.28
CA SER A 132 7.25 -4.18 8.14
C SER A 132 7.64 -4.93 9.41
N SER A 133 6.75 -5.73 10.00
CA SER A 133 7.06 -6.56 11.17
C SER A 133 8.12 -7.63 10.85
N VAL A 134 7.89 -8.42 9.81
CA VAL A 134 8.83 -9.48 9.40
C VAL A 134 10.10 -8.89 8.81
N GLY A 135 9.99 -7.84 7.98
CA GLY A 135 11.13 -7.19 7.36
C GLY A 135 12.02 -6.46 8.38
N GLY A 136 11.44 -5.78 9.37
CA GLY A 136 12.18 -5.16 10.47
C GLY A 136 12.95 -6.18 11.30
N LEU A 137 12.33 -7.34 11.57
CA LEU A 137 12.98 -8.45 12.25
C LEU A 137 14.15 -9.03 11.42
N LEU A 138 13.94 -9.25 10.12
CA LEU A 138 14.98 -9.70 9.18
C LEU A 138 16.16 -8.73 9.12
N ILE A 139 15.90 -7.42 9.10
CA ILE A 139 16.94 -6.39 9.19
C ILE A 139 17.72 -6.54 10.50
N ALA A 140 17.02 -6.62 11.63
CA ALA A 140 17.66 -6.74 12.94
C ALA A 140 18.57 -7.97 13.01
N ALA A 141 18.11 -9.16 12.62
CA ALA A 141 18.95 -10.35 12.65
C ALA A 141 20.09 -10.32 11.64
N SER A 142 19.90 -9.68 10.51
CA SER A 142 20.97 -9.52 9.53
C SER A 142 22.07 -8.61 10.07
N VAL A 143 21.70 -7.48 10.68
CA VAL A 143 22.65 -6.57 11.36
C VAL A 143 23.34 -7.28 12.53
N GLY A 144 22.60 -8.02 13.35
CA GLY A 144 23.17 -8.82 14.44
C GLY A 144 24.17 -9.87 13.94
N SER A 145 23.84 -10.56 12.84
CA SER A 145 24.74 -11.54 12.21
C SER A 145 26.02 -10.90 11.65
N ILE A 146 25.93 -9.68 11.11
CA ILE A 146 27.11 -8.92 10.67
C ILE A 146 27.97 -8.56 11.89
N SER A 147 27.35 -8.09 12.97
CA SER A 147 28.03 -7.74 14.23
C SER A 147 28.80 -8.92 14.84
N ASP A 148 28.28 -10.13 14.69
CA ASP A 148 28.90 -11.40 15.12
C ASP A 148 30.01 -11.92 14.19
N GLY A 149 30.37 -11.18 13.14
CA GLY A 149 31.37 -11.58 12.16
C GLY A 149 30.86 -12.58 11.11
N ARG A 150 29.57 -12.92 11.09
CA ARG A 150 28.94 -13.79 10.08
C ARG A 150 28.45 -12.99 8.87
N ILE A 151 29.36 -12.25 8.25
CA ILE A 151 29.07 -11.26 7.19
C ILE A 151 28.29 -11.89 6.01
N ARG A 152 28.61 -13.12 5.61
CA ARG A 152 27.96 -13.80 4.47
C ARG A 152 26.50 -14.18 4.75
N PHE A 153 26.16 -14.49 6.00
CA PHE A 153 24.78 -14.73 6.43
C PHE A 153 24.02 -13.41 6.60
N GLY A 154 24.69 -12.39 7.13
CA GLY A 154 24.10 -11.06 7.30
C GLY A 154 23.78 -10.34 5.99
N SER A 155 24.69 -10.37 5.01
CA SER A 155 24.44 -9.76 3.69
C SER A 155 23.32 -10.47 2.93
N GLY A 156 23.25 -11.81 3.03
CA GLY A 156 22.15 -12.60 2.48
C GLY A 156 20.82 -12.25 3.15
N GLY A 157 20.80 -12.15 4.47
CA GLY A 157 19.61 -11.77 5.23
C GLY A 157 19.08 -10.38 4.87
N LEU A 158 19.96 -9.38 4.67
CA LEU A 158 19.57 -8.05 4.23
C LEU A 158 18.93 -8.06 2.83
N LEU A 159 19.44 -8.89 1.92
CA LEU A 159 18.87 -9.04 0.58
C LEU A 159 17.49 -9.69 0.63
N TYR A 160 17.30 -10.72 1.45
CA TYR A 160 15.97 -11.29 1.68
C TYR A 160 15.02 -10.27 2.32
N ALA A 161 15.50 -9.48 3.28
CA ALA A 161 14.71 -8.43 3.91
C ALA A 161 14.27 -7.38 2.89
N SER A 162 15.15 -6.94 1.99
CA SER A 162 14.81 -5.93 0.98
C SER A 162 13.82 -6.44 -0.06
N MET A 163 13.98 -7.69 -0.54
CA MET A 163 13.02 -8.31 -1.45
C MET A 163 11.64 -8.47 -0.78
N PHE A 164 11.62 -8.90 0.48
CA PHE A 164 10.38 -9.09 1.23
C PHE A 164 9.68 -7.76 1.49
N LEU A 165 10.42 -6.75 1.96
CA LEU A 165 9.89 -5.42 2.20
C LEU A 165 9.35 -4.76 0.94
N GLY A 166 10.11 -4.86 -0.17
CA GLY A 166 9.71 -4.35 -1.47
C GLY A 166 8.46 -5.04 -2.00
N GLY A 167 8.36 -6.37 -1.86
CA GLY A 167 7.19 -7.14 -2.29
C GLY A 167 5.92 -6.71 -1.56
N PHE A 168 5.96 -6.64 -0.22
CA PHE A 168 4.80 -6.21 0.57
C PHE A 168 4.44 -4.74 0.36
N PHE A 169 5.44 -3.88 0.15
CA PHE A 169 5.20 -2.48 -0.21
C PHE A 169 4.46 -2.35 -1.54
N VAL A 170 4.95 -3.03 -2.59
CA VAL A 170 4.33 -2.98 -3.93
C VAL A 170 2.92 -3.56 -3.89
N ILE A 171 2.71 -4.70 -3.22
CA ILE A 171 1.36 -5.30 -3.13
C ILE A 171 0.40 -4.38 -2.36
N GLY A 172 0.82 -3.83 -1.22
CA GLY A 172 -0.01 -2.89 -0.45
C GLY A 172 -0.31 -1.61 -1.25
N TYR A 173 0.67 -1.07 -1.96
CA TYR A 173 0.52 0.14 -2.78
C TYR A 173 -0.42 -0.09 -3.96
N LEU A 174 -0.29 -1.22 -4.66
CA LEU A 174 -1.21 -1.59 -5.75
C LEU A 174 -2.64 -1.77 -5.25
N PHE A 175 -2.83 -2.40 -4.09
CA PHE A 175 -4.15 -2.51 -3.46
C PHE A 175 -4.73 -1.14 -3.12
N ARG A 176 -3.91 -0.23 -2.58
CA ARG A 176 -4.32 1.13 -2.25
C ARG A 176 -4.77 1.92 -3.49
N LEU A 177 -3.98 1.89 -4.56
CA LEU A 177 -4.32 2.52 -5.84
C LEU A 177 -5.66 1.99 -6.37
N SER A 178 -5.82 0.67 -6.43
CA SER A 178 -7.06 0.04 -6.93
C SER A 178 -8.31 0.38 -6.11
N THR A 179 -8.15 0.70 -4.83
CA THR A 179 -9.26 1.08 -3.95
C THR A 179 -9.66 2.54 -4.18
N ILE A 180 -8.70 3.43 -4.41
CA ILE A 180 -8.96 4.85 -4.69
C ILE A 180 -9.67 5.04 -6.04
N GLU A 181 -9.24 4.29 -7.07
CA GLU A 181 -9.89 4.33 -8.40
C GLU A 181 -11.35 3.89 -8.38
N ARG A 182 -11.78 3.08 -7.41
CA ARG A 182 -13.19 2.65 -7.27
C ARG A 182 -14.07 3.61 -6.47
N THR A 183 -13.46 4.59 -5.79
CA THR A 183 -14.19 5.52 -4.92
C THR A 183 -14.33 6.92 -5.54
N ARG A 184 -13.63 7.19 -6.66
CA ARG A 184 -13.85 8.34 -7.55
C ARG A 184 -14.83 7.97 -8.66
#